data_AF-A0A1V4R3R0-F1
#
_entry.id   AF-A0A1V4R3R0-F1
#
_cell.length_a   1.000
_cell.length_b   1.000
_cell.length_c   1.000
_cell.angle_alpha   90.00
_cell.angle_beta   90.00
_cell.angle_gamma   90.00
#
_symmetry.space_group_name_H-M   'P 1'
#
loop_
_entity.id
_entity.type
_entity.pdbx_description
1 polymer ?
#
loop_
_entity_poly.entity_id
_entity_poly.type
_entity_poly.pdbx_seq_one_letter_code
_entity_poly.pdbx_strand_id
1 'polypeptide(L)'
;MSYRDFIKYKFFNSLFLGVSIGSIFTIYLPLEPSIYSIGGVVLALSMLMVAKIYKKILNINWFYAISMMVEVVLLFMVLWFLVFSYSYVTALVVYIGYQATFIFGAYLIRIETIVLQKGKLLTFVDTAKQKGYLVGMFLSYIFYKILENYFDIKENQIKVYDIHFLLLVVEFLILYYLVRSFKR
;
A
#
# COMPACT_ATOMS: atom_id res chain seq x y z
N MET A 1 -0.67 -18.69 -12.67
CA MET A 1 -0.52 -17.94 -11.40
C MET A 1 0.29 -18.81 -10.45
N SER A 2 1.45 -18.33 -10.02
CA SER A 2 2.29 -18.98 -9.01
C SER A 2 1.80 -18.61 -7.61
N TYR A 3 1.18 -19.57 -6.91
CA TYR A 3 0.63 -19.33 -5.57
C TYR A 3 1.70 -18.98 -4.52
N ARG A 4 2.91 -19.55 -4.63
CA ARG A 4 4.01 -19.27 -3.71
C ARG A 4 4.47 -17.82 -3.82
N ASP A 5 4.63 -17.32 -5.04
CA ASP A 5 5.05 -15.95 -5.29
C ASP A 5 3.93 -14.96 -4.97
N PHE A 6 2.66 -15.36 -5.15
CA PHE A 6 1.51 -14.56 -4.72
C PHE A 6 1.44 -14.37 -3.20
N ILE A 7 1.71 -15.43 -2.42
CA ILE A 7 1.77 -15.32 -0.96
C ILE A 7 2.88 -14.37 -0.53
N LYS A 8 4.06 -14.43 -1.17
CA LYS A 8 5.16 -13.49 -0.91
C LYS A 8 4.78 -12.06 -1.27
N TYR A 9 4.17 -11.84 -2.44
CA TYR A 9 3.63 -10.54 -2.84
C TYR A 9 2.71 -9.96 -1.75
N LYS A 10 1.74 -10.74 -1.27
CA LYS A 10 0.81 -10.29 -0.21
C LYS A 10 1.48 -10.02 1.12
N PHE A 11 2.48 -10.82 1.48
CA PHE A 11 3.32 -10.55 2.65
C PHE A 11 4.02 -9.20 2.54
N PHE A 12 4.73 -8.93 1.45
CA PHE A 12 5.46 -7.67 1.27
C PHE A 12 4.53 -6.46 1.14
N ASN A 13 3.39 -6.61 0.45
CA ASN A 13 2.39 -5.56 0.34
C ASN A 13 1.80 -5.19 1.72
N SER A 14 1.55 -6.18 2.59
CA SER A 14 1.13 -5.88 3.97
C SER A 14 2.27 -5.36 4.84
N LEU A 15 3.51 -5.76 4.58
CA LEU A 15 4.70 -5.20 5.24
C LEU A 15 4.84 -3.72 4.91
N PHE A 16 4.68 -3.31 3.66
CA PHE A 16 4.67 -1.90 3.25
C PHE A 16 3.64 -1.09 4.04
N LEU A 17 2.42 -1.61 4.15
CA LEU A 17 1.36 -0.98 4.95
C LEU A 17 1.77 -0.84 6.43
N GLY A 18 2.34 -1.89 7.01
CA GLY A 18 2.81 -1.87 8.40
C GLY A 18 3.94 -0.86 8.64
N VAL A 19 4.86 -0.72 7.68
CA VAL A 19 5.97 0.25 7.77
C VAL A 19 5.46 1.69 7.62
N SER A 20 4.53 1.93 6.69
CA SER A 20 4.05 3.27 6.31
C SER A 20 2.98 3.86 7.24
N ILE A 21 2.29 3.06 8.06
CA ILE A 21 1.16 3.59 8.84
C ILE A 21 1.53 4.77 9.75
N GLY A 22 2.73 4.75 10.34
CA GLY A 22 3.23 5.83 11.17
C GLY A 22 3.62 7.08 10.38
N SER A 23 4.11 6.93 9.14
CA SER A 23 4.57 8.06 8.33
C SER A 23 3.42 8.90 7.80
N ILE A 24 2.27 8.28 7.52
CA ILE A 24 1.09 8.97 6.98
C ILE A 24 0.66 10.13 7.88
N PHE A 25 0.66 9.94 9.22
CA PHE A 25 0.27 10.99 10.17
C PHE A 25 1.15 12.24 10.07
N THR A 26 2.46 12.06 9.83
CA THR A 26 3.40 13.18 9.69
C THR A 26 3.28 13.84 8.31
N ILE A 27 3.04 13.05 7.25
CA ILE A 27 2.87 13.59 5.89
C ILE A 27 1.59 14.42 5.78
N TYR A 28 0.53 13.98 6.45
CA TYR A 28 -0.82 14.55 6.37
C TYR A 28 -1.07 15.75 7.27
N LEU A 29 -0.09 16.09 8.11
CA LEU A 29 -0.14 17.21 9.04
C LEU A 29 -0.57 18.56 8.43
N PRO A 30 -0.21 18.92 7.17
CA PRO A 30 -0.63 20.19 6.59
C PRO A 30 -2.03 20.15 5.93
N LEU A 31 -2.72 19.02 5.90
CA LEU A 31 -4.04 18.90 5.26
C LEU A 31 -5.17 19.24 6.25
N GLU A 32 -6.10 20.07 5.81
CA GLU A 32 -7.28 20.44 6.61
C GLU A 32 -8.30 19.29 6.72
N PRO A 33 -9.05 19.19 7.83
CA PRO A 33 -10.14 18.22 8.01
C PRO A 33 -11.18 18.20 6.87
N SER A 34 -11.47 19.36 6.28
CA SER A 34 -12.41 19.55 5.16
C SER A 34 -12.02 18.73 3.92
N ILE A 35 -10.71 18.60 3.65
CA ILE A 35 -10.16 17.85 2.51
C ILE A 35 -10.47 16.37 2.66
N TYR A 36 -10.38 15.83 3.88
CA TYR A 36 -10.69 14.43 4.16
C TYR A 36 -12.18 14.13 3.95
N SER A 37 -13.07 15.07 4.29
CA SER A 37 -14.50 14.92 4.05
C SER A 37 -14.84 14.86 2.57
N ILE A 38 -14.30 15.80 1.78
CA ILE A 38 -14.53 15.82 0.31
C ILE A 38 -13.91 14.58 -0.34
N GLY A 39 -12.67 14.25 0.02
CA GLY A 39 -11.99 13.06 -0.49
C GLY A 39 -12.74 11.77 -0.15
N GLY A 40 -13.30 11.67 1.05
CA GLY A 40 -14.14 10.54 1.45
C GLY A 40 -15.43 10.39 0.62
N VAL A 41 -16.11 11.50 0.30
CA VAL A 41 -17.27 11.49 -0.59
C VAL A 41 -16.88 11.02 -2.00
N VAL A 42 -15.79 11.57 -2.56
CA VAL A 42 -15.27 11.18 -3.87
C VAL A 42 -14.88 9.69 -3.90
N LEU A 43 -14.21 9.21 -2.85
CA LEU A 43 -13.85 7.79 -2.69
C LEU A 43 -15.11 6.92 -2.70
N ALA A 44 -16.10 7.26 -1.88
CA ALA A 44 -17.34 6.46 -1.77
C ALA A 44 -18.10 6.38 -3.10
N LEU A 45 -18.23 7.51 -3.81
CA LEU A 45 -18.84 7.55 -5.14
C LEU A 45 -18.06 6.69 -6.15
N SER A 46 -16.73 6.79 -6.12
CA SER A 46 -15.86 6.01 -7.00
C SER A 46 -15.96 4.51 -6.73
N MET A 47 -15.98 4.09 -5.46
CA MET A 47 -16.18 2.69 -5.08
C MET A 47 -17.54 2.16 -5.57
N LEU A 48 -18.61 2.97 -5.50
CA LEU A 48 -19.92 2.61 -6.07
C LEU A 48 -19.86 2.44 -7.59
N MET A 49 -19.10 3.28 -8.30
CA MET A 49 -18.89 3.14 -9.75
C MET A 49 -18.15 1.85 -10.08
N VAL A 50 -17.07 1.52 -9.35
CA VAL A 50 -16.34 0.26 -9.54
C VAL A 50 -17.24 -0.95 -9.27
N ALA A 51 -18.09 -0.89 -8.23
CA ALA A 51 -19.03 -1.96 -7.92
C ALA A 51 -20.00 -2.28 -9.07
N LYS A 52 -20.46 -1.27 -9.82
CA LYS A 52 -21.36 -1.46 -10.97
C LYS A 52 -20.70 -2.23 -12.12
N ILE A 53 -19.38 -2.13 -12.28
CA ILE A 53 -18.64 -2.78 -13.37
C ILE A 53 -18.05 -4.14 -13.00
N TYR A 54 -18.32 -4.66 -11.79
CA TYR A 54 -17.80 -5.96 -11.31
C TYR A 54 -17.97 -7.11 -12.30
N LYS A 55 -19.12 -7.18 -12.99
CA LYS A 55 -19.37 -8.22 -14.01
C LYS A 55 -18.30 -8.26 -15.10
N LYS A 56 -17.70 -7.11 -15.44
CA LYS A 56 -16.65 -6.99 -16.47
C LYS A 56 -15.25 -7.17 -15.90
N ILE A 57 -14.99 -6.67 -14.68
CA ILE A 57 -13.64 -6.63 -14.11
C ILE A 57 -13.29 -7.83 -13.21
N LEU A 58 -14.25 -8.66 -12.78
CA LEU A 58 -14.00 -9.86 -11.96
C LEU A 58 -13.41 -11.01 -12.79
N ASN A 59 -12.22 -10.83 -13.31
CA ASN A 59 -11.43 -11.86 -13.98
C ASN A 59 -9.94 -11.70 -13.66
N ILE A 60 -9.15 -12.73 -13.98
CA ILE A 60 -7.73 -12.79 -13.65
C ILE A 60 -6.89 -11.72 -14.36
N ASN A 61 -7.24 -11.34 -15.60
CA ASN A 61 -6.49 -10.36 -16.38
C ASN A 61 -6.64 -8.95 -15.79
N TRP A 62 -7.87 -8.56 -15.45
CA TRP A 62 -8.16 -7.31 -14.76
C TRP A 62 -7.65 -7.32 -13.32
N PHE A 63 -7.64 -8.47 -12.64
CA PHE A 63 -7.03 -8.59 -11.33
C PHE A 63 -5.54 -8.24 -11.36
N TYR A 64 -4.80 -8.80 -12.32
CA TYR A 64 -3.40 -8.45 -12.51
C TYR A 64 -3.22 -6.97 -12.89
N ALA A 65 -3.97 -6.47 -13.87
CA ALA A 65 -3.83 -5.10 -14.34
C ALA A 65 -4.13 -4.06 -13.24
N ILE A 66 -5.20 -4.26 -12.47
CA ILE A 66 -5.58 -3.36 -11.36
C ILE A 66 -4.58 -3.48 -10.21
N SER A 67 -4.15 -4.69 -9.84
CA SER A 67 -3.09 -4.85 -8.83
C SER A 67 -1.82 -4.12 -9.26
N MET A 68 -1.42 -4.28 -10.53
CA MET A 68 -0.24 -3.60 -11.08
C MET A 68 -0.39 -2.08 -11.06
N MET A 69 -1.55 -1.55 -11.46
CA MET A 69 -1.84 -0.13 -11.39
C MET A 69 -1.73 0.41 -9.96
N VAL A 70 -2.26 -0.32 -8.98
CA VAL A 70 -2.21 0.07 -7.56
C VAL A 70 -0.77 0.16 -7.07
N GLU A 71 0.06 -0.85 -7.32
CA GLU A 71 1.48 -0.81 -6.90
C GLU A 71 2.25 0.29 -7.65
N VAL A 72 1.96 0.55 -8.93
CA VAL A 72 2.59 1.68 -9.66
C VAL A 72 2.21 3.03 -9.05
N VAL A 73 0.96 3.21 -8.59
CA VAL A 73 0.54 4.42 -7.87
C VAL A 73 1.29 4.56 -6.55
N LEU A 74 1.46 3.46 -5.79
CA LEU A 74 2.24 3.48 -4.55
C LEU A 74 3.71 3.81 -4.79
N LEU A 75 4.35 3.20 -5.79
CA LEU A 75 5.71 3.53 -6.20
C LEU A 75 5.84 5.01 -6.57
N PHE A 76 4.90 5.54 -7.36
CA PHE A 76 4.89 6.95 -7.72
C PHE A 76 4.82 7.86 -6.49
N MET A 77 3.96 7.54 -5.52
CA MET A 77 3.85 8.30 -4.27
C MET A 77 5.15 8.30 -3.46
N VAL A 78 5.80 7.14 -3.32
CA VAL A 78 7.07 7.02 -2.59
C VAL A 78 8.16 7.83 -3.29
N LEU A 79 8.29 7.72 -4.62
CA LEU A 79 9.26 8.48 -5.40
C LEU A 79 8.98 9.98 -5.35
N TRP A 80 7.71 10.39 -5.47
CA TRP A 80 7.31 11.79 -5.36
C TRP A 80 7.71 12.37 -4.00
N PHE A 81 7.42 11.63 -2.93
CA PHE A 81 7.76 12.05 -1.58
C PHE A 81 9.28 12.18 -1.37
N LEU A 82 10.08 11.24 -1.92
CA LEU A 82 11.54 11.30 -1.83
C LEU A 82 12.16 12.45 -2.65
N VAL A 83 11.53 12.89 -3.74
CA VAL A 83 12.05 13.98 -4.59
C VAL A 83 11.63 15.36 -4.10
N PHE A 84 10.35 15.52 -3.74
CA PHE A 84 9.77 16.83 -3.42
C PHE A 84 9.68 17.10 -1.91
N SER A 85 9.98 16.10 -1.07
CA SER A 85 10.01 16.23 0.40
C SER A 85 8.70 16.79 0.97
N TYR A 86 8.73 17.31 2.20
CA TYR A 86 7.56 17.83 2.89
C TYR A 86 7.04 19.12 2.27
N SER A 87 5.83 19.04 1.71
CA SER A 87 5.05 20.19 1.28
C SER A 87 3.56 19.86 1.34
N TYR A 88 2.71 20.89 1.34
CA TYR A 88 1.26 20.72 1.21
C TYR A 88 0.90 19.96 -0.08
N VAL A 89 1.61 20.24 -1.18
CA VAL A 89 1.41 19.56 -2.47
C VAL A 89 1.75 18.08 -2.36
N THR A 90 2.87 17.75 -1.71
CA THR A 90 3.26 16.35 -1.46
C THR A 90 2.22 15.63 -0.62
N ALA A 91 1.73 16.25 0.45
CA ALA A 91 0.68 15.67 1.30
C ALA A 91 -0.60 15.37 0.49
N LEU A 92 -1.00 16.30 -0.38
CA LEU A 92 -2.17 16.14 -1.23
C LEU A 92 -1.98 15.07 -2.31
N VAL A 93 -0.80 14.98 -2.94
CA VAL A 93 -0.46 13.93 -3.91
C VAL A 93 -0.49 12.55 -3.26
N VAL A 94 0.13 12.40 -2.08
CA VAL A 94 0.11 11.14 -1.32
C VAL A 94 -1.32 10.80 -0.91
N TYR A 95 -2.10 11.78 -0.44
CA TYR A 95 -3.50 11.57 -0.09
C TYR A 95 -4.33 11.08 -1.28
N ILE A 96 -4.30 11.77 -2.42
CA ILE A 96 -5.02 11.38 -3.63
C ILE A 96 -4.57 10.01 -4.13
N GLY A 97 -3.26 9.72 -4.08
CA GLY A 97 -2.74 8.42 -4.46
C GLY A 97 -3.30 7.27 -3.60
N TYR A 98 -3.35 7.45 -2.27
CA TYR A 98 -4.02 6.49 -1.39
C TYR A 98 -5.51 6.37 -1.70
N GLN A 99 -6.23 7.48 -1.94
CA GLN A 99 -7.64 7.41 -2.34
C GLN A 99 -7.81 6.58 -3.63
N ALA A 100 -6.96 6.81 -4.63
CA ALA A 100 -7.00 6.09 -5.90
C ALA A 100 -6.80 4.57 -5.72
N THR A 101 -5.93 4.15 -4.81
CA THR A 101 -5.74 2.72 -4.51
C THR A 101 -6.92 2.12 -3.74
N PHE A 102 -7.49 2.86 -2.78
CA PHE A 102 -8.64 2.43 -1.98
C PHE A 102 -9.92 2.26 -2.79
N ILE A 103 -10.10 2.99 -3.90
CA ILE A 103 -11.22 2.80 -4.84
C ILE A 103 -11.36 1.32 -5.25
N PHE A 104 -10.23 0.62 -5.42
CA PHE A 104 -10.20 -0.78 -5.85
C PHE A 104 -10.10 -1.80 -4.70
N GLY A 105 -10.02 -1.35 -3.44
CA GLY A 105 -9.75 -2.23 -2.30
C GLY A 105 -10.78 -3.37 -2.16
N ALA A 106 -12.08 -3.03 -2.14
CA ALA A 106 -13.15 -4.02 -2.04
C ALA A 106 -13.20 -4.98 -3.24
N TYR A 107 -12.87 -4.48 -4.44
CA TYR A 107 -12.75 -5.28 -5.64
C TYR A 107 -11.62 -6.31 -5.52
N LEU A 108 -10.42 -5.87 -5.13
CA LEU A 108 -9.22 -6.71 -5.01
C LEU A 108 -9.41 -7.85 -4.01
N ILE A 109 -10.03 -7.56 -2.86
CA ILE A 109 -10.35 -8.58 -1.85
C ILE A 109 -11.30 -9.64 -2.43
N ARG A 110 -12.35 -9.20 -3.14
CA ARG A 110 -13.37 -10.10 -3.68
C ARG A 110 -12.83 -11.01 -4.77
N ILE A 111 -12.06 -10.46 -5.72
CA ILE A 111 -11.48 -11.27 -6.79
C ILE A 111 -10.42 -12.23 -6.26
N GLU A 112 -9.66 -11.83 -5.22
CA GLU A 112 -8.72 -12.72 -4.53
C GLU A 112 -9.43 -13.96 -3.96
N THR A 113 -10.57 -13.79 -3.29
CA THR A 113 -11.36 -14.94 -2.80
C THR A 113 -11.84 -15.84 -3.94
N ILE A 114 -12.30 -15.24 -5.05
CA ILE A 114 -12.78 -15.97 -6.24
C ILE A 114 -11.65 -16.69 -6.96
N VAL A 115 -10.43 -16.17 -6.96
CA VAL A 115 -9.27 -16.78 -7.65
C VAL A 115 -8.66 -17.89 -6.80
N LEU A 116 -8.62 -17.73 -5.48
CA LEU A 116 -7.94 -18.68 -4.61
C LEU A 116 -8.76 -19.95 -4.34
N GLN A 117 -10.11 -19.90 -4.33
CA GLN A 117 -11.14 -20.97 -4.22
C GLN A 117 -10.93 -22.14 -3.24
N LYS A 118 -9.75 -22.29 -2.64
CA LYS A 118 -9.33 -23.35 -1.74
C LYS A 118 -9.14 -22.73 -0.36
N GLY A 119 -9.94 -23.17 0.60
CA GLY A 119 -9.90 -22.64 1.97
C GLY A 119 -8.49 -22.58 2.57
N LYS A 120 -7.68 -23.64 2.39
CA LYS A 120 -6.29 -23.68 2.87
C LYS A 120 -5.41 -22.58 2.28
N LEU A 121 -5.56 -22.27 0.99
CA LEU A 121 -4.74 -21.27 0.32
C LEU A 121 -5.11 -19.85 0.77
N LEU A 122 -6.41 -19.60 0.98
CA LEU A 122 -6.90 -18.36 1.55
C LEU A 122 -6.34 -18.15 2.96
N THR A 123 -6.34 -19.19 3.81
CA THR A 123 -5.73 -19.13 5.15
C THR A 123 -4.24 -18.75 5.10
N PHE A 124 -3.46 -19.33 4.17
CA PHE A 124 -2.05 -18.98 4.02
C PHE A 124 -1.85 -17.53 3.59
N VAL A 125 -2.67 -17.04 2.66
CA VAL A 125 -2.62 -15.65 2.19
C VAL A 125 -3.00 -14.67 3.30
N ASP A 126 -4.07 -14.92 4.05
CA ASP A 126 -4.47 -14.08 5.18
C ASP A 126 -3.44 -14.10 6.31
N THR A 127 -2.87 -15.27 6.61
CA THR A 127 -1.77 -15.39 7.59
C THR A 127 -0.53 -14.61 7.13
N ALA A 128 -0.20 -14.66 5.84
CA ALA A 128 0.92 -13.93 5.28
C ALA A 128 0.71 -12.41 5.35
N LYS A 129 -0.51 -11.92 5.07
CA LYS A 129 -0.87 -10.50 5.24
C LYS A 129 -0.69 -10.04 6.69
N GLN A 130 -1.26 -10.79 7.64
CA GLN A 130 -1.15 -10.51 9.09
C GLN A 130 0.31 -10.48 9.56
N LYS A 131 1.10 -11.49 9.18
CA LYS A 131 2.54 -11.54 9.50
C LYS A 131 3.30 -10.38 8.88
N GLY A 132 3.04 -10.08 7.60
CA GLY A 132 3.67 -8.96 6.91
C GLY A 132 3.39 -7.64 7.61
N TYR A 133 2.13 -7.37 7.94
CA TYR A 133 1.72 -6.17 8.66
C TYR A 133 2.38 -6.05 10.04
N LEU A 134 2.38 -7.11 10.85
CA LEU A 134 3.04 -7.13 12.16
C LEU A 134 4.55 -6.89 12.05
N VAL A 135 5.22 -7.58 11.12
CA VAL A 135 6.65 -7.39 10.86
C VAL A 135 6.92 -5.95 10.42
N GLY A 136 6.09 -5.39 9.54
CA GLY A 136 6.22 -4.01 9.09
C GLY A 136 6.12 -2.99 10.22
N MET A 137 5.11 -3.12 11.10
CA MET A 137 4.96 -2.25 12.26
C MET A 137 6.15 -2.38 13.23
N PHE A 138 6.61 -3.60 13.49
CA PHE A 138 7.75 -3.84 14.37
C PHE A 138 9.05 -3.25 13.79
N LEU A 139 9.28 -3.43 12.49
CA LEU A 139 10.41 -2.83 11.78
C LEU A 139 10.36 -1.30 11.83
N SER A 140 9.19 -0.70 11.62
CA SER A 140 8.98 0.75 11.72
C SER A 140 9.34 1.28 13.11
N TYR A 141 8.86 0.59 14.16
CA TYR A 141 9.17 0.94 15.55
C TYR A 141 10.68 0.87 15.85
N ILE A 142 11.34 -0.24 15.48
CA ILE A 142 12.78 -0.39 15.68
C ILE A 142 13.54 0.67 14.89
N PHE A 143 13.16 0.91 13.63
CA PHE A 143 13.82 1.88 12.76
C PHE A 143 13.80 3.28 13.40
N TYR A 144 12.64 3.74 13.86
CA TYR A 144 12.53 5.04 14.53
C TYR A 144 13.32 5.10 15.85
N LYS A 145 13.37 4.00 16.62
CA LYS A 145 14.16 3.94 17.85
C LYS A 145 15.67 3.94 17.59
N ILE A 146 16.12 3.33 16.50
CA ILE A 146 17.52 3.39 16.09
C ILE A 146 17.90 4.83 15.71
N LEU A 147 17.08 5.49 14.88
CA LEU A 147 17.32 6.89 14.50
C LEU A 147 17.36 7.83 15.71
N GLU A 148 16.46 7.62 16.67
CA GLU A 148 16.38 8.44 17.88
C GLU A 148 17.57 8.20 18.84
N ASN A 149 17.95 6.95 19.08
CA ASN A 149 18.93 6.61 20.14
C ASN A 149 20.37 6.56 19.64
N TYR A 150 20.61 6.16 18.39
CA TYR A 150 21.97 6.02 17.84
C TYR A 150 22.40 7.21 16.99
N PHE A 151 21.46 7.84 16.28
CA PHE A 151 21.74 8.97 15.38
C PHE A 151 21.31 10.33 15.95
N ASP A 152 20.69 10.37 17.13
CA ASP A 152 20.12 11.57 17.81
C ASP A 152 19.15 12.37 16.93
N ILE A 153 18.54 11.74 15.92
CA ILE A 153 17.56 12.36 15.04
C ILE A 153 16.23 12.37 15.79
N LYS A 154 15.86 13.52 16.36
CA LYS A 154 14.60 13.70 17.11
C LYS A 154 13.46 14.22 16.25
N GLU A 155 13.77 14.85 15.13
CA GLU A 155 12.77 15.44 14.23
C GLU A 155 11.98 14.37 13.46
N ASN A 156 10.66 14.39 13.63
CA ASN A 156 9.77 13.40 13.01
C ASN A 156 9.77 13.45 11.48
N GLN A 157 9.98 14.63 10.89
CA GLN A 157 10.06 14.78 9.44
C GLN A 157 11.25 14.03 8.87
N ILE A 158 12.42 14.14 9.49
CA ILE A 158 13.64 13.44 9.03
C ILE A 158 13.46 11.92 9.19
N LYS A 159 12.96 11.46 10.34
CA LYS A 159 12.68 10.03 10.58
C LYS A 159 11.79 9.43 9.50
N VAL A 160 10.74 10.16 9.14
CA VAL A 160 9.79 9.72 8.13
C VAL A 160 10.40 9.86 6.73
N TYR A 161 11.20 10.88 6.43
CA TYR A 161 11.96 10.90 5.16
C TYR A 161 12.83 9.65 4.99
N ASP A 162 13.59 9.27 6.02
CA ASP A 162 14.51 8.14 5.97
C ASP A 162 13.78 6.79 5.81
N ILE A 163 12.62 6.60 6.46
CA ILE A 163 11.87 5.35 6.34
C ILE A 163 11.31 5.13 4.92
N HIS A 164 11.18 6.18 4.11
CA HIS A 164 10.72 6.04 2.72
C HIS A 164 11.74 5.35 1.82
N PHE A 165 13.03 5.36 2.15
CA PHE A 165 14.01 4.53 1.44
C PHE A 165 13.75 3.03 1.69
N LEU A 166 13.38 2.66 2.92
CA LEU A 166 12.97 1.28 3.23
C LEU A 166 11.67 0.93 2.47
N LEU A 167 10.69 1.83 2.46
CA LEU A 167 9.44 1.65 1.72
C LEU A 167 9.71 1.45 0.22
N LEU A 168 10.64 2.20 -0.37
CA LEU A 168 11.02 2.06 -1.77
C LEU A 168 11.60 0.67 -2.08
N VAL A 169 12.47 0.15 -1.22
CA VAL A 169 13.02 -1.21 -1.38
C VAL A 169 11.91 -2.27 -1.29
N VAL A 170 11.00 -2.12 -0.32
CA VAL A 170 9.87 -3.03 -0.17
C VAL A 170 8.96 -2.96 -1.40
N GLU A 171 8.70 -1.77 -1.94
CA GLU A 171 7.88 -1.58 -3.14
C GLU A 171 8.48 -2.29 -4.36
N PHE A 172 9.79 -2.22 -4.57
CA PHE A 172 10.43 -2.99 -5.65
C PHE A 172 10.27 -4.50 -5.46
N LEU A 173 10.33 -5.01 -4.22
CA LEU A 173 10.05 -6.43 -3.94
C LEU A 173 8.60 -6.78 -4.24
N ILE A 174 7.65 -5.92 -3.90
CA ILE A 174 6.22 -6.09 -4.20
C ILE A 174 6.03 -6.21 -5.71
N LEU A 175 6.54 -5.27 -6.49
CA LEU A 175 6.45 -5.27 -7.96
C LEU A 175 7.06 -6.54 -8.56
N TYR A 176 8.25 -6.93 -8.09
CA TYR A 176 8.92 -8.15 -8.52
C TYR A 176 8.08 -9.42 -8.27
N TYR A 177 7.57 -9.59 -7.04
CA TYR A 177 6.74 -10.76 -6.71
C TYR A 177 5.37 -10.72 -7.37
N LEU A 178 4.78 -9.53 -7.56
CA LEU A 178 3.52 -9.37 -8.27
C LEU A 178 3.67 -9.87 -9.71
N VAL A 179 4.64 -9.35 -10.47
CA VAL A 179 4.88 -9.78 -11.86
C VAL A 179 5.14 -11.28 -11.93
N ARG A 180 5.99 -11.80 -11.03
CA ARG A 180 6.32 -13.23 -10.98
C ARG A 180 5.12 -14.11 -10.63
N SER A 181 4.20 -13.63 -9.78
CA SER A 181 3.00 -14.38 -9.41
C SER A 181 2.02 -14.58 -10.57
N PHE A 182 2.03 -13.68 -11.56
CA PHE A 182 1.16 -13.75 -12.74
C PHE A 182 1.87 -14.21 -14.02
N LYS A 183 3.21 -14.30 -14.03
CA LYS A 183 3.95 -15.00 -15.09
C LYS A 183 3.52 -16.48 -15.13
N ARG A 184 3.29 -16.98 -16.34
CA ARG A 184 2.94 -18.38 -16.61
C ARG A 184 4.16 -19.27 -16.52
#